data_AF-A0A285C041-F1
#
_entry.id   AF-A0A285C041-F1
#
_cell.length_a   1.000
_cell.length_b   1.000
_cell.length_c   1.000
_cell.angle_alpha   90.00
_cell.angle_beta   90.00
_cell.angle_gamma   90.00
#
_symmetry.space_group_name_H-M   'P 1'
#
loop_
_entity.id
_entity.type
_entity.pdbx_description
1 polymer ?
#
loop_
_entity_poly.entity_id
_entity_poly.type
_entity_poly.pdbx_seq_one_letter_code
_entity_poly.pdbx_strand_id
1 'polypeptide(L)'
;MKVSAQSLQNVKAYITPSNFYHAELSVMPPPRGSGWRDGGLCPFHPDKQAGSFRVNLETGAFICFSCGTKGGDIIAYIQQRDGLSFPEAVQKLSTEWGL
;
A
#
# COMPACT_ATOMS: atom_id res chain seq x y z
N MET A 1 -10.75 12.88 -14.79
CA MET A 1 -10.65 13.68 -13.55
C MET A 1 -9.21 14.15 -13.38
N LYS A 2 -8.98 15.42 -13.03
CA LYS A 2 -7.64 15.92 -12.68
C LYS A 2 -7.50 15.81 -11.16
N VAL A 3 -6.57 14.99 -10.69
CA VAL A 3 -6.16 15.03 -9.27
C VAL A 3 -5.48 16.37 -9.02
N SER A 4 -5.90 17.06 -7.97
CA SER A 4 -5.25 18.30 -7.57
C SER A 4 -3.87 17.98 -6.98
N ALA A 5 -2.88 18.84 -7.21
CA ALA A 5 -1.57 18.69 -6.58
C ALA A 5 -1.68 18.63 -5.04
N GLN A 6 -2.68 19.31 -4.48
CA GLN A 6 -2.99 19.31 -3.06
C GLN A 6 -3.43 17.92 -2.56
N SER A 7 -4.31 17.22 -3.29
CA SER A 7 -4.79 15.90 -2.89
C SER A 7 -3.64 14.88 -2.83
N LEU A 8 -2.74 14.92 -3.82
CA LEU A 8 -1.54 14.08 -3.83
C LEU A 8 -0.61 14.40 -2.65
N GLN A 9 -0.41 15.69 -2.35
CA GLN A 9 0.40 16.11 -1.21
C GLN A 9 -0.23 15.66 0.12
N ASN A 10 -1.54 15.81 0.29
CA ASN A 10 -2.26 15.37 1.49
C ASN A 10 -2.10 13.85 1.69
N VAL A 11 -2.33 13.06 0.65
CA VAL A 11 -2.16 11.60 0.70
C VAL A 11 -0.75 11.24 1.17
N LYS A 12 0.29 11.85 0.58
CA LYS A 12 1.69 11.58 0.94
C LYS A 12 2.08 12.11 2.33
N ALA A 13 1.44 13.16 2.82
CA ALA A 13 1.75 13.79 4.09
C ALA A 13 1.06 13.12 5.29
N TYR A 14 -0.18 12.66 5.12
CA TYR A 14 -1.02 12.19 6.23
C TYR A 14 -1.21 10.68 6.27
N ILE A 15 -1.00 9.97 5.16
CA ILE A 15 -1.06 8.50 5.13
C ILE A 15 0.36 7.95 5.19
N THR A 16 0.81 7.58 6.39
CA THR A 16 2.09 6.89 6.54
C THR A 16 1.98 5.46 6.01
N PRO A 17 3.04 4.89 5.40
CA PRO A 17 3.03 3.49 4.96
C PRO A 17 2.69 2.50 6.07
N SER A 18 3.16 2.77 7.30
CA SER A 18 2.83 1.96 8.47
C SER A 18 1.32 1.92 8.72
N ASN A 19 0.67 3.08 8.84
CA ASN A 19 -0.77 3.14 9.08
C ASN A 19 -1.55 2.52 7.92
N PHE A 20 -1.12 2.78 6.69
CA PHE A 20 -1.72 2.22 5.49
C PHE A 20 -1.74 0.69 5.54
N TYR A 21 -0.57 0.06 5.71
CA TYR A 21 -0.49 -1.40 5.71
C TYR A 21 -1.17 -2.03 6.92
N HIS A 22 -1.23 -1.35 8.07
CA HIS A 22 -2.03 -1.82 9.21
C HIS A 22 -3.53 -1.82 8.95
N ALA A 23 -4.04 -0.87 8.17
CA ALA A 23 -5.45 -0.85 7.77
C ALA A 23 -5.74 -1.91 6.69
N GLU A 24 -4.79 -2.13 5.78
CA GLU A 24 -4.99 -2.95 4.58
C GLU A 24 -4.69 -4.43 4.74
N LEU A 25 -3.77 -4.80 5.64
CA LEU A 25 -3.29 -6.18 5.74
C LEU A 25 -3.78 -6.83 7.04
N SER A 26 -4.56 -7.90 6.90
CA SER A 26 -5.27 -8.54 8.02
C SER A 26 -4.35 -9.24 9.02
N VAL A 27 -3.13 -9.61 8.62
CA VAL A 27 -2.21 -10.44 9.42
C VAL A 27 -0.85 -9.75 9.61
N MET A 28 -0.79 -8.43 9.46
CA MET A 28 0.47 -7.71 9.58
C MET A 28 0.93 -7.69 11.05
N PRO A 29 2.19 -8.09 11.33
CA PRO A 29 2.73 -8.00 12.68
C PRO A 29 2.80 -6.53 13.15
N PRO A 30 2.75 -6.26 14.48
CA PRO A 30 2.76 -4.90 15.02
C PRO A 30 3.95 -4.08 14.50
N PRO A 31 3.82 -2.75 14.39
CA PRO A 31 4.85 -1.88 13.81
C PRO A 31 6.02 -1.74 14.76
N ARG A 32 6.89 -2.75 14.83
CA ARG A 32 8.14 -2.69 15.62
C ARG A 32 9.33 -2.46 14.70
N GLY A 33 9.79 -1.22 14.54
CA GLY A 33 10.93 -0.89 13.67
C GLY A 33 10.53 -0.44 12.25
N SER A 34 11.50 0.02 11.47
CA SER A 34 11.30 0.64 10.14
C SER A 34 11.79 -0.27 8.99
N GLY A 35 11.58 0.15 7.74
CA GLY A 35 12.05 -0.55 6.53
C GLY A 35 11.20 -1.75 6.09
N TRP A 36 11.84 -2.77 5.49
CA TRP A 36 11.17 -3.95 4.90
C TRP A 36 10.69 -4.96 5.95
N ARG A 37 9.42 -5.36 5.84
CA ARG A 37 8.69 -6.21 6.78
C ARG A 37 7.86 -7.25 6.06
N ASP A 38 7.51 -8.30 6.79
CA ASP A 38 6.50 -9.26 6.35
C ASP A 38 5.12 -8.60 6.36
N GLY A 39 4.44 -8.64 5.22
CA GLY A 39 3.07 -8.14 5.04
C GLY A 39 2.01 -9.22 5.26
N GLY A 40 2.39 -10.46 5.58
CA GLY A 40 1.46 -11.57 5.75
C GLY A 40 1.14 -12.25 4.41
N LEU A 41 -0.15 -12.48 4.15
CA LEU A 41 -0.62 -13.07 2.90
C LEU A 41 -0.59 -12.03 1.78
N CYS A 42 -0.15 -12.45 0.58
CA CYS A 42 -0.18 -11.57 -0.58
C CYS A 42 -1.64 -11.25 -0.98
N PRO A 43 -2.02 -9.97 -1.11
CA PRO A 43 -3.36 -9.57 -1.53
C PRO A 43 -3.57 -9.63 -3.06
N PHE A 44 -2.50 -9.88 -3.82
CA PHE A 44 -2.52 -9.85 -5.29
C PHE A 44 -2.65 -11.22 -5.95
N HIS A 45 -2.65 -12.30 -5.17
CA HIS A 45 -2.95 -13.65 -5.65
C HIS A 45 -3.56 -14.49 -4.53
N PRO A 46 -4.14 -15.67 -4.82
CA PRO A 46 -4.66 -16.58 -3.81
C PRO A 46 -3.53 -17.21 -2.99
N ASP A 47 -2.96 -16.45 -2.06
CA ASP A 47 -1.87 -16.88 -1.20
C ASP A 47 -2.40 -17.69 -0.01
N LYS A 48 -1.64 -18.70 0.39
CA LYS A 48 -1.98 -19.60 1.51
C LYS A 48 -0.94 -19.57 2.62
N GLN A 49 0.26 -19.04 2.37
CA GLN A 49 1.35 -19.05 3.34
C GLN A 49 2.01 -17.66 3.39
N ALA A 50 2.05 -17.09 4.60
CA ALA A 50 2.72 -15.81 4.83
C ALA A 50 4.24 -15.91 4.59
N GLY A 51 4.87 -14.75 4.36
CA GLY A 51 6.31 -14.61 4.17
C GLY A 51 6.74 -14.32 2.74
N SER A 52 5.86 -14.52 1.75
CA SER A 52 6.14 -14.16 0.35
C SER A 52 5.95 -12.66 0.07
N PHE A 53 5.02 -12.03 0.79
CA PHE A 53 4.65 -10.63 0.62
C PHE A 53 5.40 -9.74 1.60
N ARG A 54 6.18 -8.80 1.07
CA ARG A 54 6.97 -7.85 1.85
C ARG A 54 6.54 -6.42 1.56
N VAL A 55 6.52 -5.61 2.60
CA VAL A 55 6.18 -4.18 2.54
C VAL A 55 7.28 -3.35 3.19
N ASN A 56 7.54 -2.16 2.69
CA ASN A 56 8.47 -1.21 3.27
C ASN A 56 7.70 -0.10 4.00
N LEU A 57 7.88 -0.02 5.32
CA LEU A 57 7.13 0.93 6.16
C LEU A 57 7.69 2.36 6.14
N GLU A 58 8.84 2.59 5.48
CA GLU A 58 9.39 3.94 5.26
C GLU A 58 8.95 4.49 3.91
N THR A 59 9.06 3.70 2.85
CA THR A 59 8.78 4.16 1.48
C THR A 59 7.37 3.86 0.99
N GLY A 60 6.70 2.88 1.59
CA GLY A 60 5.44 2.35 1.08
C GLY A 60 5.60 1.33 -0.04
N ALA A 61 6.83 0.99 -0.45
CA ALA A 61 7.06 -0.02 -1.48
C ALA A 61 6.57 -1.41 -1.03
N PHE A 62 6.26 -2.27 -2.00
CA PHE A 62 5.89 -3.66 -1.74
C PHE A 62 6.42 -4.59 -2.83
N ILE A 63 6.58 -5.86 -2.48
CA ILE A 63 6.94 -6.93 -3.41
C ILE A 63 6.38 -8.25 -2.89
N CYS A 64 5.83 -9.06 -3.80
CA CYS A 64 5.55 -10.46 -3.57
C CYS A 64 6.56 -11.31 -4.36
N PHE A 65 7.38 -12.09 -3.67
CA PHE A 65 8.36 -12.94 -4.36
C PHE A 65 7.74 -14.14 -5.08
N SER A 66 6.54 -14.58 -4.68
CA SER A 66 5.83 -15.70 -5.32
C SER A 66 5.17 -15.32 -6.64
N CYS A 67 4.42 -14.22 -6.70
CA CYS A 67 3.69 -13.81 -7.91
C CYS A 67 4.36 -12.66 -8.69
N GLY A 68 5.44 -12.08 -8.16
CA GLY A 68 6.22 -11.03 -8.82
C GLY A 68 5.63 -9.62 -8.76
N THR A 69 4.41 -9.46 -8.24
CA THR A 69 3.76 -8.14 -8.08
C THR A 69 4.61 -7.25 -7.17
N LYS A 70 4.83 -5.99 -7.58
CA LYS A 70 5.65 -5.03 -6.84
C LYS A 70 5.25 -3.59 -7.16
N GLY A 71 5.48 -2.68 -6.23
CA GLY A 71 5.23 -1.24 -6.43
C GLY A 71 6.10 -0.38 -5.52
N GLY A 72 6.23 0.90 -5.86
CA GLY A 72 7.15 1.83 -5.21
C GLY A 72 6.58 2.59 -4.01
N ASP A 73 5.26 2.67 -3.88
CA ASP A 73 4.56 3.36 -2.80
C ASP A 73 3.14 2.79 -2.59
N ILE A 74 2.42 3.35 -1.61
CA ILE A 74 1.04 2.95 -1.27
C ILE A 74 0.03 3.29 -2.38
N ILE A 75 0.33 4.27 -3.24
CA ILE A 75 -0.55 4.62 -4.36
C ILE A 75 -0.45 3.53 -5.43
N ALA A 76 0.78 3.10 -5.76
CA ALA A 76 1.02 1.99 -6.66
C ALA A 76 0.40 0.68 -6.16
N TYR A 77 0.29 0.49 -4.84
CA TYR A 77 -0.41 -0.64 -4.24
C TYR A 77 -1.89 -0.60 -4.61
N ILE A 78 -2.57 0.53 -4.37
CA ILE A 78 -4.00 0.70 -4.69
C ILE A 78 -4.25 0.59 -6.19
N GLN A 79 -3.40 1.19 -7.02
CA GLN A 79 -3.49 1.05 -8.47
C GLN A 79 -3.48 -0.42 -8.91
N GLN A 80 -2.55 -1.22 -8.38
CA GLN A 80 -2.43 -2.62 -8.77
C GLN A 80 -3.52 -3.50 -8.17
N ARG A 81 -3.95 -3.23 -6.94
CA ARG A 81 -4.96 -4.03 -6.24
C ARG A 81 -6.33 -3.87 -6.89
N ASP A 82 -6.68 -2.63 -7.21
CA ASP A 82 -8.03 -2.27 -7.65
C ASP A 82 -8.13 -2.03 -9.16
N GLY A 83 -7.01 -2.15 -9.90
CA GLY A 83 -6.97 -1.87 -11.34
C GLY A 83 -7.22 -0.40 -11.68
N LEU A 84 -6.80 0.51 -10.81
CA LEU A 84 -7.06 1.95 -10.93
C LEU A 84 -5.91 2.68 -11.62
N SER A 85 -6.25 3.74 -12.36
CA SER A 85 -5.28 4.74 -12.80
C SER A 85 -4.74 5.53 -11.59
N PHE A 86 -3.59 6.18 -11.76
CA PHE A 86 -2.98 6.98 -10.70
C PHE A 86 -3.95 8.04 -10.14
N PRO A 87 -4.68 8.82 -10.96
CA PRO A 87 -5.64 9.78 -10.43
C PRO A 87 -6.77 9.15 -9.60
N GLU A 88 -7.27 7.99 -10.03
CA GLU A 88 -8.33 7.27 -9.33
C GLU A 88 -7.85 6.70 -8.00
N ALA A 89 -6.63 6.14 -7.96
CA ALA A 89 -6.02 5.63 -6.73
C ALA A 89 -5.79 6.74 -5.69
N VAL A 90 -5.30 7.91 -6.12
CA VAL A 90 -5.14 9.07 -5.21
C VAL A 90 -6.50 9.52 -4.68
N GLN A 91 -7.52 9.64 -5.54
CA GLN A 91 -8.87 10.02 -5.12
C GLN A 91 -9.48 9.02 -4.13
N LYS A 92 -9.30 7.72 -4.38
CA LYS A 92 -9.75 6.66 -3.48
C LYS A 92 -9.10 6.80 -2.11
N LEU A 93 -7.77 6.91 -2.06
CA LEU A 93 -7.03 7.12 -0.82
C LEU A 93 -7.48 8.37 -0.08
N SER A 94 -7.65 9.51 -0.77
CA SER A 94 -8.15 10.73 -0.14
C SER A 94 -9.54 10.53 0.46
N THR A 95 -10.44 9.85 -0.26
CA THR A 95 -11.81 9.63 0.19
C THR A 95 -11.87 8.68 1.40
N GLU A 96 -11.15 7.56 1.34
CA GLU A 96 -11.15 6.54 2.41
C GLU A 96 -10.47 7.02 3.70
N TRP A 97 -9.50 7.93 3.58
CA TRP A 97 -8.77 8.49 4.71
C TRP A 97 -9.25 9.89 5.13
N GLY A 98 -10.28 10.43 4.47
CA GLY A 98 -10.89 11.72 4.81
C GLY A 98 -10.00 12.96 4.57
N LEU A 99 -9.27 12.99 3.46
CA LEU A 99 -8.28 14.02 3.08
C LEU A 99 -8.68 14.92 1.92
#